data_AF-A0AAE3T6B6-F1
#
_entry.id   AF-A0AAE3T6B6-F1
#
_cell.length_a   1.000
_cell.length_b   1.000
_cell.length_c   1.000
_cell.angle_alpha   90.00
_cell.angle_beta   90.00
_cell.angle_gamma   90.00
#
_symmetry.space_group_name_H-M   'P 1'
#
loop_
_entity.id
_entity.type
_entity.pdbx_description
1 polymer ?
#
loop_
_entity_poly.entity_id
_entity_poly.type
_entity_poly.pdbx_seq_one_letter_code
_entity_poly.pdbx_strand_id
1 'polypeptide(L)'
;MSAIVGRDLNLSGAQIGNASAGGQTVVAATRDLNLGTVNTSSSQSLAWGSKNWRKDSTQQEVGSSIQTNGDLRLSAGNDLNARGALVTSEQGALVATAGNNVNLSAAQTTRDVDEAHQFKGSSSWFSKKTITTRNTLSETTTQGTTFSGNTTYVQAGNDINVKGSNVVSTEGKMNPEVLWLSGKGSQGSPAAR
;
A
#
# COMPACT_ATOMS: atom_id res chain seq x y z
N MET A 1 9.97 2.97 23.04
CA MET A 1 10.75 3.64 21.97
C MET A 1 9.96 4.86 21.51
N SER A 2 10.62 6.00 21.28
CA SER A 2 9.95 7.20 20.76
C SER A 2 10.76 7.87 19.65
N ALA A 3 10.06 8.34 18.61
CA ALA A 3 10.57 9.21 17.57
C ALA A 3 9.64 10.43 17.49
N ILE A 4 10.11 11.61 17.91
CA ILE A 4 9.34 12.84 17.96
C ILE A 4 10.09 13.92 17.20
N VAL A 5 9.43 14.59 16.25
CA VAL A 5 10.04 15.66 15.44
C VAL A 5 9.28 16.97 15.61
N GLY A 6 10.03 18.07 15.72
CA GLY A 6 9.52 19.41 16.04
C GLY A 6 8.77 20.14 14.92
N ARG A 7 8.63 19.53 13.73
CA ARG A 7 7.69 20.02 12.71
C ARG A 7 7.03 18.85 11.99
N ASP A 8 7.76 18.25 11.05
CA ASP A 8 7.26 17.19 10.18
C ASP A 8 8.16 15.95 10.30
N LEU A 9 7.57 14.76 10.30
CA LEU A 9 8.31 13.51 10.22
C LEU A 9 7.98 12.82 8.90
N ASN A 10 8.99 12.66 8.05
CA ASN A 10 8.87 12.00 6.75
C ASN A 10 9.64 10.67 6.77
N LEU A 11 8.91 9.58 6.56
CA LEU A 11 9.43 8.23 6.45
C LEU A 11 9.09 7.73 5.04
N SER A 12 10.09 7.43 4.22
CA SER A 12 9.89 6.97 2.84
C SER A 12 10.65 5.67 2.63
N GLY A 13 9.92 4.56 2.41
CA GLY A 13 10.51 3.22 2.38
C GLY A 13 11.24 2.85 3.68
N ALA A 14 10.92 3.52 4.81
CA ALA A 14 11.62 3.32 6.07
C ALA A 14 11.07 2.10 6.82
N GLN A 15 11.89 1.52 7.69
CA GLN A 15 11.51 0.41 8.56
C GLN A 15 11.72 0.79 10.03
N ILE A 16 10.66 0.67 10.84
CA ILE A 16 10.71 0.84 12.30
C ILE A 16 10.25 -0.46 12.94
N GLY A 17 11.08 -1.03 13.81
CA GLY A 17 10.79 -2.28 14.51
C GLY A 17 10.92 -2.13 16.02
N ASN A 18 9.99 -2.69 16.78
CA ASN A 18 10.14 -2.83 18.24
C ASN A 18 9.56 -4.17 18.74
N ALA A 19 10.44 -5.08 19.16
CA ALA A 19 10.07 -6.43 19.57
C ALA A 19 9.61 -6.54 21.06
N SER A 20 9.54 -5.45 21.81
CA SER A 20 9.16 -5.48 23.22
C SER A 20 7.68 -5.83 23.40
N ALA A 21 7.38 -7.05 23.84
CA ALA A 21 6.05 -7.45 24.28
C ALA A 21 5.65 -6.65 25.53
N GLY A 22 4.56 -5.88 25.45
CA GLY A 22 4.11 -4.94 26.50
C GLY A 22 4.81 -3.57 26.50
N GLY A 23 5.74 -3.32 25.57
CA GLY A 23 6.37 -2.01 25.40
C GLY A 23 5.56 -1.09 24.49
N GLN A 24 5.71 0.24 24.65
CA GLN A 24 5.10 1.22 23.77
C GLN A 24 6.10 1.78 22.75
N THR A 25 5.63 1.94 21.52
CA THR A 25 6.30 2.68 20.45
C THR A 25 5.51 3.92 20.10
N VAL A 26 6.15 5.09 20.12
CA VAL A 26 5.53 6.36 19.75
C VAL A 26 6.24 6.96 18.55
N VAL A 27 5.50 7.25 17.50
CA VAL A 27 5.98 7.97 16.32
C VAL A 27 5.13 9.22 16.17
N ALA A 28 5.73 10.39 16.39
CA ALA A 28 5.00 11.64 16.45
C ALA A 28 5.67 12.80 15.70
N ALA A 29 4.84 13.66 15.14
CA ALA A 29 5.22 14.93 14.56
C ALA A 29 4.29 16.03 15.08
N THR A 30 4.83 17.21 15.34
CA THR A 30 4.04 18.35 15.80
C THR A 30 3.10 18.90 14.73
N ARG A 31 3.36 18.63 13.44
CA ARG A 31 2.53 19.03 12.30
C ARG A 31 2.17 17.79 11.48
N ASP A 32 2.99 17.38 10.51
CA ASP A 32 2.62 16.28 9.62
C ASP A 32 3.46 15.01 9.86
N LEU A 33 2.81 13.84 9.87
CA LEU A 33 3.45 12.53 9.85
C LEU A 33 3.21 11.85 8.51
N ASN A 34 4.27 11.64 7.73
CA ASN A 34 4.18 11.09 6.39
C ASN A 34 4.89 9.73 6.30
N LEU A 35 4.11 8.66 6.06
CA LEU A 35 4.57 7.31 5.75
C LEU A 35 4.46 7.09 4.22
N GLY A 36 5.46 7.59 3.50
CA GLY A 36 5.54 7.57 2.05
C GLY A 36 6.24 6.35 1.47
N THR A 37 6.39 6.41 0.14
CA THR A 37 6.99 5.37 -0.70
C THR A 37 8.35 5.79 -1.22
N VAL A 38 9.16 4.82 -1.62
CA VAL A 38 10.30 5.01 -2.53
C VAL A 38 10.00 4.33 -3.86
N ASN A 39 10.31 5.00 -4.97
CA ASN A 39 10.18 4.40 -6.29
C ASN A 39 11.39 3.51 -6.57
N THR A 40 11.13 2.26 -6.89
CA THR A 40 12.14 1.30 -7.34
C THR A 40 11.80 0.86 -8.76
N SER A 41 12.82 0.69 -9.59
CA SER A 41 12.64 0.27 -10.98
C SER A 41 13.62 -0.83 -11.33
N SER A 42 13.16 -1.83 -12.06
CA SER A 42 13.99 -2.90 -12.63
C SER A 42 13.70 -3.04 -14.11
N SER A 43 14.71 -3.34 -14.90
CA SER A 43 14.54 -3.66 -16.31
C SER A 43 15.47 -4.80 -16.72
N GLN A 44 14.96 -5.69 -17.55
CA GLN A 44 15.69 -6.80 -18.14
C GLN A 44 15.48 -6.77 -19.64
N SER A 45 16.55 -7.06 -20.38
CA SER A 45 16.46 -7.22 -21.83
C SER A 45 17.20 -8.47 -22.26
N LEU A 46 16.51 -9.29 -23.04
CA LEU A 46 17.03 -10.49 -23.68
C LEU A 46 16.98 -10.27 -25.19
N ALA A 47 18.10 -10.52 -25.87
CA ALA A 47 18.18 -10.45 -27.33
C ALA A 47 18.84 -11.72 -27.85
N TRP A 48 18.10 -12.49 -28.66
CA TRP A 48 18.61 -13.67 -29.36
C TRP A 48 18.96 -13.36 -30.83
N GLY A 49 18.85 -12.09 -31.22
CA GLY A 49 19.17 -11.54 -32.53
C GLY A 49 18.48 -10.18 -32.73
N SER A 50 18.75 -9.47 -33.82
CA SER A 50 18.18 -8.12 -34.07
C SER A 50 16.65 -8.10 -34.21
N LYS A 51 16.00 -9.26 -34.35
CA LYS A 51 14.56 -9.41 -34.59
C LYS A 51 13.84 -10.29 -33.57
N ASN A 52 14.60 -10.88 -32.65
CA ASN A 52 14.11 -11.75 -31.58
C ASN A 52 14.60 -11.18 -30.26
N TRP A 53 13.73 -10.45 -29.58
CA TRP A 53 14.08 -9.77 -28.34
C TRP A 53 12.89 -9.67 -27.41
N ARG A 54 13.19 -9.52 -26.13
CA ARG A 54 12.22 -9.30 -25.07
C ARG A 54 12.78 -8.27 -24.10
N LYS A 55 11.92 -7.36 -23.66
CA LYS A 55 12.19 -6.37 -22.63
C LYS A 55 11.09 -6.49 -21.58
N ASP A 56 11.49 -6.62 -20.33
CA ASP A 56 10.60 -6.59 -19.18
C ASP A 56 11.04 -5.41 -18.31
N SER A 57 10.11 -4.56 -17.89
CA SER A 57 10.37 -3.51 -16.90
C SER A 57 9.31 -3.50 -15.83
N THR A 58 9.73 -3.22 -14.60
CA THR A 58 8.85 -3.05 -13.45
C THR A 58 9.20 -1.75 -12.76
N GLN A 59 8.19 -0.93 -12.44
CA GLN A 59 8.29 0.18 -11.51
C GLN A 59 7.37 -0.08 -10.32
N GLN A 60 7.89 0.11 -9.11
CA GLN A 60 7.18 -0.19 -7.88
C GLN A 60 7.41 0.89 -6.84
N GLU A 61 6.31 1.32 -6.23
CA GLU A 61 6.33 2.11 -5.01
C GLU A 61 6.45 1.20 -3.78
N VAL A 62 7.55 1.31 -3.05
CA VAL A 62 7.80 0.57 -1.81
C VAL A 62 7.49 1.47 -0.61
N GLY A 63 6.41 1.18 0.11
CA GLY A 63 5.97 1.94 1.27
C GLY A 63 6.82 1.71 2.52
N SER A 64 6.63 2.59 3.51
CA SER A 64 7.25 2.44 4.83
C SER A 64 6.57 1.35 5.66
N SER A 65 7.32 0.70 6.56
CA SER A 65 6.77 -0.28 7.50
C SER A 65 7.12 0.05 8.95
N ILE A 66 6.13 -0.10 9.83
CA ILE A 66 6.26 0.01 11.28
C ILE A 66 5.70 -1.26 11.88
N GLN A 67 6.51 -2.02 12.60
CA GLN A 67 6.12 -3.29 13.20
C GLN A 67 6.51 -3.32 14.67
N THR A 68 5.53 -3.52 15.54
CA THR A 68 5.75 -3.54 16.99
C THR A 68 5.05 -4.74 17.62
N ASN A 69 5.64 -5.32 18.67
CA ASN A 69 4.96 -6.37 19.43
C ASN A 69 3.95 -5.77 20.42
N GLY A 70 4.32 -4.74 21.18
CA GLY A 70 3.41 -3.99 22.05
C GLY A 70 2.77 -2.77 21.36
N ASP A 71 2.16 -1.90 22.16
CA ASP A 71 1.35 -0.77 21.69
C ASP A 71 2.11 0.17 20.74
N LEU A 72 1.39 0.65 19.74
CA LEU A 72 1.88 1.61 18.75
C LEU A 72 1.00 2.86 18.75
N ARG A 73 1.62 4.03 18.96
CA ARG A 73 0.97 5.33 18.80
C ARG A 73 1.59 6.11 17.65
N LEU A 74 0.76 6.45 16.67
CA LEU A 74 1.06 7.43 15.63
C LEU A 74 0.33 8.74 15.95
N SER A 75 1.05 9.87 15.94
CA SER A 75 0.45 11.16 16.28
C SER A 75 0.97 12.29 15.38
N ALA A 76 0.05 12.97 14.70
CA ALA A 76 0.32 14.17 13.93
C ALA A 76 -0.49 15.34 14.49
N GLY A 77 0.12 16.50 14.66
CA GLY A 77 -0.61 17.70 15.09
C GLY A 77 -1.56 18.26 14.02
N ASN A 78 -1.30 17.96 12.74
CA ASN A 78 -2.13 18.34 11.60
C ASN A 78 -2.54 17.10 10.80
N ASP A 79 -1.73 16.61 9.85
CA ASP A 79 -2.13 15.49 8.99
C ASP A 79 -1.26 14.23 9.17
N LEU A 80 -1.91 13.07 9.15
CA LEU A 80 -1.24 11.76 9.06
C LEU A 80 -1.49 11.19 7.66
N ASN A 81 -0.44 11.06 6.87
CA ASN A 81 -0.51 10.58 5.49
C ASN A 81 0.25 9.25 5.34
N ALA A 82 -0.37 8.25 4.74
CA ALA A 82 0.24 6.96 4.46
C ALA A 82 -0.07 6.47 3.04
N ARG A 83 0.96 5.99 2.35
CA ARG A 83 0.86 5.44 0.98
C ARG A 83 1.59 4.10 0.91
N GLY A 84 0.86 3.04 0.59
CA GLY A 84 1.36 1.66 0.59
C GLY A 84 2.05 1.23 1.88
N ALA A 85 1.73 1.87 3.01
CA ALA A 85 2.43 1.65 4.26
C ALA A 85 1.89 0.41 5.00
N LEU A 86 2.77 -0.33 5.67
CA LEU A 86 2.37 -1.46 6.53
C LEU A 86 2.68 -1.13 7.99
N VAL A 87 1.64 -0.87 8.77
CA VAL A 87 1.74 -0.45 10.17
C VAL A 87 1.02 -1.49 11.04
N THR A 88 1.79 -2.21 11.85
CA THR A 88 1.29 -3.34 12.63
C THR A 88 1.73 -3.27 14.09
N SER A 89 0.77 -3.47 14.99
CA SER A 89 1.00 -3.80 16.40
C SER A 89 0.50 -5.23 16.65
N GLU A 90 1.42 -6.20 16.71
CA GLU A 90 1.11 -7.63 16.69
C GLU A 90 0.29 -8.10 17.90
N GLN A 91 0.62 -7.60 19.11
CA GLN A 91 -0.05 -8.00 20.36
C GLN A 91 -0.65 -6.83 21.14
N GLY A 92 -0.34 -5.59 20.74
CA GLY A 92 -0.82 -4.37 21.39
C GLY A 92 -1.88 -3.61 20.59
N ALA A 93 -2.31 -2.48 21.13
CA ALA A 93 -3.19 -1.56 20.41
C ALA A 93 -2.42 -0.67 19.42
N LEU A 94 -3.04 -0.36 18.28
CA LEU A 94 -2.61 0.68 17.35
C LEU A 94 -3.51 1.90 17.52
N VAL A 95 -2.95 3.04 17.91
CA VAL A 95 -3.64 4.32 18.00
C VAL A 95 -3.03 5.31 17.01
N ALA A 96 -3.80 5.73 16.01
CA ALA A 96 -3.41 6.74 15.03
C ALA A 96 -4.27 8.00 15.19
N THR A 97 -3.61 9.14 15.39
CA THR A 97 -4.30 10.42 15.63
C THR A 97 -3.72 11.52 14.75
N ALA A 98 -4.61 12.36 14.20
CA ALA A 98 -4.26 13.56 13.47
C ALA A 98 -5.15 14.72 13.93
N GLY A 99 -4.58 15.93 14.08
CA GLY A 99 -5.36 17.11 14.46
C GLY A 99 -6.32 17.59 13.37
N ASN A 100 -6.05 17.26 12.10
CA ASN A 100 -6.87 17.59 10.94
C ASN A 100 -7.29 16.31 10.21
N ASN A 101 -6.47 15.73 9.33
CA ASN A 101 -6.89 14.58 8.52
C ASN A 101 -6.00 13.34 8.70
N VAL A 102 -6.61 12.16 8.53
CA VAL A 102 -5.90 10.90 8.32
C VAL A 102 -6.14 10.44 6.88
N ASN A 103 -5.07 10.25 6.11
CA ASN A 103 -5.13 9.88 4.70
C ASN A 103 -4.37 8.58 4.44
N LEU A 104 -5.08 7.50 4.13
CA LEU A 104 -4.53 6.18 3.79
C LEU A 104 -4.79 5.88 2.31
N SER A 105 -3.73 5.63 1.55
CA SER A 105 -3.80 5.41 0.11
C SER A 105 -2.98 4.20 -0.34
N ALA A 106 -3.34 3.64 -1.50
CA ALA A 106 -2.59 2.57 -2.12
C ALA A 106 -1.37 3.09 -2.91
N ALA A 107 -0.26 2.38 -2.79
CA ALA A 107 0.90 2.44 -3.68
C ALA A 107 0.63 1.64 -4.97
N GLN A 108 1.43 1.88 -6.01
CA GLN A 108 1.28 1.25 -7.32
C GLN A 108 2.52 0.47 -7.74
N THR A 109 2.29 -0.62 -8.46
CA THR A 109 3.31 -1.37 -9.19
C THR A 109 2.87 -1.49 -10.65
N THR A 110 3.69 -0.97 -11.56
CA THR A 110 3.50 -1.07 -13.00
C THR A 110 4.52 -2.04 -13.58
N ARG A 111 4.06 -2.93 -14.45
CA ARG A 111 4.90 -3.89 -15.18
C ARG A 111 4.62 -3.78 -16.67
N ASP A 112 5.69 -3.59 -17.44
CA ASP A 112 5.65 -3.54 -18.89
C ASP A 112 6.45 -4.70 -19.48
N VAL A 113 5.95 -5.29 -20.56
CA VAL A 113 6.63 -6.30 -21.37
C VAL A 113 6.52 -5.90 -22.83
N ASP A 114 7.63 -5.91 -23.56
CA ASP A 114 7.68 -5.71 -25.01
C ASP A 114 8.53 -6.82 -25.63
N GLU A 115 7.94 -7.61 -26.49
CA GLU A 115 8.54 -8.81 -27.06
C GLU A 115 8.30 -8.87 -28.56
N ALA A 116 9.35 -9.21 -29.31
CA ALA A 116 9.29 -9.40 -30.74
C ALA A 116 9.94 -10.73 -31.13
N HIS A 117 9.26 -11.47 -32.00
CA HIS A 117 9.72 -12.74 -32.57
C HIS A 117 9.58 -12.74 -34.09
N GLN A 118 10.60 -13.19 -34.80
CA GLN A 118 10.60 -13.43 -36.23
C GLN A 118 10.94 -14.91 -36.53
N PHE A 119 10.00 -15.60 -37.18
CA PHE A 119 10.21 -16.94 -37.71
C PHE A 119 10.27 -16.90 -39.24
N LYS A 120 11.19 -17.68 -39.82
CA LYS A 120 11.30 -17.89 -41.27
C LYS A 120 11.13 -19.38 -41.58
N GLY A 121 10.03 -19.73 -42.25
CA GLY A 121 9.79 -21.09 -42.73
C GLY A 121 10.21 -21.26 -44.20
N SER A 122 10.63 -22.46 -44.57
CA SER A 122 10.87 -22.88 -45.95
C SER A 122 9.90 -24.00 -46.35
N SER A 123 9.19 -23.84 -47.48
CA SER A 123 8.50 -24.95 -48.16
C SER A 123 9.25 -25.33 -49.45
N SER A 124 9.28 -26.64 -49.75
CA SER A 124 9.87 -27.25 -50.96
C SER A 124 9.09 -26.88 -52.23
N TRP A 125 9.04 -25.59 -52.58
CA TRP A 125 8.58 -25.01 -53.85
C TRP A 125 8.41 -23.48 -53.60
N PHE A 126 9.51 -22.76 -53.77
CA PHE A 126 9.58 -21.34 -54.14
C PHE A 126 8.85 -20.21 -53.35
N SER A 127 8.47 -20.35 -52.07
CA SER A 127 8.08 -19.17 -51.27
C SER A 127 8.69 -19.14 -49.86
N LYS A 128 9.46 -18.09 -49.55
CA LYS A 128 9.95 -17.79 -48.19
C LYS A 128 8.86 -16.99 -47.46
N LYS A 129 8.24 -17.56 -46.43
CA LYS A 129 7.30 -16.83 -45.57
C LYS A 129 8.01 -16.36 -44.30
N THR A 130 8.07 -15.05 -44.11
CA THR A 130 8.58 -14.44 -42.87
C THR A 130 7.39 -14.04 -42.01
N ILE A 131 7.30 -14.58 -40.80
CA ILE A 131 6.26 -14.21 -39.82
C ILE A 131 6.96 -13.41 -38.73
N THR A 132 6.45 -12.21 -38.43
CA THR A 132 6.91 -11.38 -37.32
C THR A 132 5.74 -11.16 -36.37
N THR A 133 5.93 -11.49 -35.10
CA THR A 133 4.95 -11.29 -34.02
C THR A 133 5.53 -10.28 -33.05
N ARG A 134 4.73 -9.30 -32.62
CA ARG A 134 5.09 -8.37 -31.54
C ARG A 134 3.98 -8.36 -30.49
N ASN A 135 4.37 -8.51 -29.24
CA ASN A 135 3.46 -8.50 -28.10
C ASN A 135 3.92 -7.43 -27.10
N THR A 136 2.98 -6.58 -26.70
CA THR A 136 3.19 -5.57 -25.65
C THR A 136 2.16 -5.76 -24.55
N LEU A 137 2.59 -5.73 -23.29
CA LEU A 137 1.73 -5.78 -22.10
C LEU A 137 2.11 -4.64 -21.18
N SER A 138 1.12 -3.96 -20.61
CA SER A 138 1.26 -2.98 -19.53
C SER A 138 0.22 -3.30 -18.47
N GLU A 139 0.65 -3.63 -17.26
CA GLU A 139 -0.20 -4.00 -16.13
C GLU A 139 0.10 -3.07 -14.96
N THR A 140 -0.94 -2.58 -14.27
CA THR A 140 -0.77 -1.80 -13.03
C THR A 140 -1.60 -2.43 -11.92
N THR A 141 -0.95 -2.72 -10.81
CA THR A 141 -1.55 -3.24 -9.59
C THR A 141 -1.40 -2.23 -8.46
N THR A 142 -2.25 -2.33 -7.45
CA THR A 142 -2.25 -1.41 -6.30
C THR A 142 -2.02 -2.19 -5.01
N GLN A 143 -1.13 -1.70 -4.16
CA GLN A 143 -0.90 -2.21 -2.81
C GLN A 143 -1.38 -1.20 -1.77
N GLY A 144 -2.44 -1.55 -1.05
CA GLY A 144 -3.04 -0.69 -0.03
C GLY A 144 -2.13 -0.38 1.14
N THR A 145 -2.40 0.74 1.82
CA THR A 145 -1.92 0.94 3.19
C THR A 145 -2.71 0.04 4.14
N THR A 146 -2.05 -0.56 5.13
CA THR A 146 -2.70 -1.39 6.15
C THR A 146 -2.27 -0.94 7.54
N PHE A 147 -3.25 -0.56 8.36
CA PHE A 147 -3.07 -0.35 9.80
C PHE A 147 -3.73 -1.51 10.53
N SER A 148 -2.96 -2.28 11.30
CA SER A 148 -3.44 -3.45 12.01
C SER A 148 -2.95 -3.48 13.45
N GLY A 149 -3.82 -3.86 14.37
CA GLY A 149 -3.52 -3.95 15.78
C GLY A 149 -4.48 -4.90 16.47
N ASN A 150 -4.17 -5.29 17.70
CA ASN A 150 -5.13 -6.04 18.51
C ASN A 150 -6.44 -5.27 18.66
N THR A 151 -6.31 -3.98 18.99
CA THR A 151 -7.33 -2.97 18.80
C THR A 151 -6.72 -1.86 17.94
N THR A 152 -7.45 -1.41 16.94
CA THR A 152 -7.05 -0.28 16.10
C THR A 152 -8.01 0.88 16.27
N TYR A 153 -7.47 2.03 16.66
CA TYR A 153 -8.19 3.27 16.81
C TYR A 153 -7.59 4.34 15.90
N VAL A 154 -8.41 4.90 15.03
CA VAL A 154 -8.01 5.98 14.10
C VAL A 154 -8.92 7.17 14.34
N GLN A 155 -8.31 8.33 14.61
CA GLN A 155 -9.03 9.57 14.83
C GLN A 155 -8.40 10.71 14.04
N ALA A 156 -9.27 11.53 13.44
CA ALA A 156 -8.92 12.79 12.80
C ALA A 156 -9.80 13.90 13.39
N GLY A 157 -9.31 15.14 13.41
CA GLY A 157 -10.12 16.28 13.82
C GLY A 157 -11.17 16.69 12.77
N ASN A 158 -10.90 16.38 11.50
CA ASN A 158 -11.76 16.68 10.37
C ASN A 158 -12.13 15.39 9.59
N ASP A 159 -11.27 14.91 8.69
CA ASP A 159 -11.61 13.77 7.81
C ASP A 159 -10.69 12.55 7.98
N ILE A 160 -11.29 11.35 7.84
CA ILE A 160 -10.56 10.09 7.68
C ILE A 160 -10.80 9.57 6.26
N ASN A 161 -9.76 9.63 5.41
CA ASN A 161 -9.80 9.20 4.03
C ASN A 161 -9.08 7.86 3.86
N VAL A 162 -9.81 6.78 3.57
CA VAL A 162 -9.24 5.45 3.32
C VAL A 162 -9.56 5.01 1.90
N LYS A 163 -8.54 4.98 1.03
CA LYS A 163 -8.69 4.63 -0.40
C LYS A 163 -7.83 3.43 -0.75
N GLY A 164 -8.47 2.33 -1.15
CA GLY A 164 -7.79 1.06 -1.48
C GLY A 164 -6.89 0.56 -0.35
N SER A 165 -7.27 0.81 0.89
CA SER A 165 -6.45 0.63 2.10
C SER A 165 -7.31 0.03 3.22
N ASN A 166 -6.67 -0.50 4.27
CA ASN A 166 -7.33 -1.27 5.32
C ASN A 166 -6.97 -0.75 6.71
N VAL A 167 -7.96 -0.77 7.61
CA VAL A 167 -7.80 -0.52 9.05
C VAL A 167 -8.44 -1.71 9.77
N VAL A 168 -7.64 -2.46 10.52
CA VAL A 168 -8.00 -3.79 11.02
C VAL A 168 -7.78 -3.88 12.52
N SER A 169 -8.78 -4.36 13.25
CA SER A 169 -8.68 -4.74 14.66
C SER A 169 -8.89 -6.25 14.78
N THR A 170 -7.94 -6.97 15.37
CA THR A 170 -7.99 -8.45 15.43
C THR A 170 -8.71 -8.99 16.66
N GLU A 171 -8.76 -8.25 17.78
CA GLU A 171 -9.68 -8.53 18.89
C GLU A 171 -10.90 -7.60 18.80
N GLY A 172 -12.01 -8.16 18.34
CA GLY A 172 -13.29 -7.47 18.20
C GLY A 172 -13.99 -7.15 19.52
N LYS A 173 -13.37 -6.41 20.43
CA LYS A 173 -14.08 -5.70 21.51
C LYS A 173 -14.19 -4.23 21.15
N MET A 174 -15.13 -3.91 20.27
CA MET A 174 -15.65 -2.55 20.18
C MET A 174 -16.31 -2.23 21.52
N ASN A 175 -15.83 -1.20 22.23
CA ASN A 175 -16.56 -0.61 23.34
C ASN A 175 -17.91 -0.09 22.80
N PRO A 176 -19.08 -0.53 23.31
CA PRO A 176 -20.38 -0.16 22.75
C PRO A 176 -20.75 1.33 22.85
N GLU A 177 -19.92 2.18 23.47
CA GLU A 177 -20.21 3.60 23.65
C GLU A 177 -19.90 4.49 22.42
N VAL A 178 -19.24 3.97 21.38
CA VAL A 178 -18.91 4.76 20.17
C VAL A 178 -19.64 4.20 18.96
N LEU A 179 -20.96 4.40 18.93
CA LEU A 179 -21.81 4.18 17.76
C LEU A 179 -22.26 5.53 17.19
N TRP A 180 -21.45 6.13 16.32
CA TRP A 180 -21.93 7.16 15.40
C TRP A 180 -21.46 6.84 13.99
N LEU A 181 -22.17 5.94 13.32
CA LEU A 181 -22.27 5.95 11.87
C LEU A 181 -23.76 6.02 11.52
N SER A 182 -24.31 7.23 11.57
CA SER A 182 -25.59 7.53 10.92
C SER A 182 -25.35 7.63 9.42
N GLY A 183 -25.44 6.48 8.74
CA GLY A 183 -25.64 6.40 7.30
C GLY A 183 -26.99 5.73 7.04
N LYS A 184 -28.06 6.52 6.91
CA LYS A 184 -29.35 6.02 6.42
C LYS A 184 -29.16 5.48 5.00
N GLY A 185 -29.25 4.16 4.85
CA GLY A 185 -29.41 3.46 3.58
C GLY A 185 -30.47 2.39 3.75
N SER A 186 -31.61 2.59 3.09
CA SER A 186 -32.80 1.73 3.15
C SER A 186 -32.47 0.26 2.88
N GLN A 187 -32.70 -0.62 3.86
CA GLN A 187 -32.93 -2.03 3.56
C GLN A 187 -34.40 -2.21 3.20
N GLY A 188 -34.65 -2.52 1.93
CA GLY A 188 -35.95 -2.99 1.46
C GLY A 188 -36.35 -4.25 2.21
N SER A 189 -37.62 -4.28 2.61
CA SER A 189 -38.26 -5.40 3.30
C SER A 189 -38.13 -6.71 2.51
N PRO A 190 -37.89 -7.86 3.16
CA PRO A 190 -38.14 -9.15 2.55
C PRO A 190 -39.65 -9.38 2.48
N ALA A 191 -40.19 -9.53 1.28
CA ALA A 191 -41.54 -10.04 1.10
C ALA A 191 -41.56 -11.54 1.44
N ALA A 192 -42.36 -11.91 2.43
CA ALA A 192 -42.74 -13.28 2.72
C ALA A 192 -44.27 -13.40 2.64
N ARG A 193 -44.76 -13.88 1.48
CA ARG A 193 -45.87 -14.82 1.26
C ARG A 193 -46.38 -14.70 -0.17
#